data_AF-A0A2D6EVB7-F1
#
_entry.id   AF-A0A2D6EVB7-F1
#
_cell.length_a   1.000
_cell.length_b   1.000
_cell.length_c   1.000
_cell.angle_alpha   90.00
_cell.angle_beta   90.00
_cell.angle_gamma   90.00
#
_symmetry.space_group_name_H-M   'P 1'
#
loop_
_entity.id
_entity.type
_entity.pdbx_description
1 polymer ?
#
loop_
_entity_poly.entity_id
_entity_poly.type
_entity_poly.pdbx_seq_one_letter_code
_entity_poly.pdbx_strand_id
1 'polypeptide(L)' 'MAKFVLSTKTALQQYNTLKPYADVIAYSSKTNPAITPSLEKNTDAMFSIHFKAELRHVQDKSRVLYFAQAWTEEDIESL' A
#
# COMPACT_ATOMS: atom_id res chain seq x y z
N MET A 1 -1.20 18.51 24.55
CA MET A 1 -1.46 17.21 23.88
C MET A 1 -0.68 17.17 22.58
N ALA A 2 -0.03 16.05 22.26
CA ALA A 2 0.64 15.87 20.97
C ALA A 2 -0.39 15.60 19.86
N LYS A 3 -0.17 16.15 18.66
CA LYS A 3 -1.02 15.94 17.48
C LYS A 3 -0.17 15.34 16.36
N PHE A 4 -0.61 14.22 15.81
CA PHE A 4 -0.02 13.65 14.60
C PHE A 4 -0.75 14.22 13.39
N VAL A 5 0.01 14.76 12.43
CA VAL A 5 -0.52 15.34 11.19
C VAL A 5 0.03 14.55 10.02
N LEU A 6 -0.86 13.94 9.24
CA LEU A 6 -0.53 13.32 7.96
C LEU A 6 -0.64 14.38 6.86
N SER A 7 0.43 14.52 6.08
CA SER A 7 0.50 15.45 4.95
C SER A 7 0.53 14.67 3.64
N THR A 8 -0.59 14.66 2.92
CA THR A 8 -0.66 14.06 1.57
C THR A 8 0.37 14.69 0.63
N LYS A 9 0.59 16.00 0.72
CA LYS A 9 1.62 16.70 -0.04
C LYS A 9 3.00 16.09 0.18
N THR A 10 3.36 15.82 1.43
CA THR A 10 4.67 15.25 1.77
C THR A 10 4.79 13.81 1.25
N ALA A 11 3.74 13.00 1.37
CA ALA A 11 3.74 11.63 0.84
C ALA A 11 3.94 11.60 -0.68
N LEU A 12 3.24 12.46 -1.43
CA LEU A 12 3.39 12.57 -2.88
C LEU A 12 4.77 13.09 -3.29
N GLN A 13 5.33 14.03 -2.53
CA GLN A 13 6.69 14.51 -2.78
C GLN A 13 7.70 13.36 -2.64
N GLN A 14 7.60 12.55 -1.58
CA GLN A 14 8.49 11.40 -1.39
C GLN A 14 8.31 10.35 -2.49
N TYR A 15 7.07 10.07 -2.88
CA TYR A 15 6.80 9.19 -4.02
C TYR A 15 7.50 9.67 -5.30
N ASN A 16 7.34 10.95 -5.63
CA ASN A 16 7.95 11.54 -6.83
C ASN A 16 9.48 11.54 -6.79
N THR A 17 10.10 11.65 -5.61
CA THR A 17 11.55 11.52 -5.46
C THR A 17 12.02 10.10 -5.83
N LEU A 18 11.22 9.07 -5.58
CA LEU A 18 11.58 7.68 -5.89
C LEU A 18 11.36 7.32 -7.36
N LYS A 19 10.43 8.01 -8.04
CA LYS A 19 9.99 7.67 -9.41
C LYS A 19 11.12 7.55 -10.46
N PRO A 20 12.20 8.36 -10.43
CA PRO A 20 13.30 8.20 -11.38
C PRO A 20 14.19 6.98 -11.14
N TYR A 21 14.07 6.31 -9.98
CA TYR A 21 15.00 5.26 -9.53
C TYR A 21 14.38 3.87 -9.49
N ALA A 22 13.09 3.74 -9.84
CA ALA A 22 12.37 2.47 -9.77
C ALA A 22 11.35 2.36 -10.91
N ASP A 23 11.27 1.18 -11.54
CA ASP A 23 10.24 0.88 -12.54
C ASP A 23 8.86 0.75 -11.90
N VAL A 24 8.80 0.23 -10.68
CA VAL A 24 7.58 0.03 -9.91
C VAL A 24 7.82 0.45 -8.46
N ILE A 25 6.95 1.30 -7.93
CA ILE A 25 6.97 1.69 -6.52
C ILE A 25 5.78 1.02 -5.84
N ALA A 26 6.06 0.18 -4.84
CA ALA A 26 5.02 -0.45 -4.02
C ALA A 26 5.02 0.14 -2.61
N TYR A 27 3.93 0.80 -2.21
CA TYR A 27 3.75 1.26 -0.84
C TYR A 27 3.25 0.11 0.04
N SER A 28 3.82 -0.05 1.23
CA SER A 28 3.32 -1.02 2.20
C SER A 28 2.16 -0.45 3.01
N SER A 29 0.95 -0.93 2.74
CA SER A 29 -0.27 -0.38 3.36
C SER A 29 -0.27 -0.54 4.87
N LYS A 30 0.44 -1.55 5.42
CA LYS A 30 0.58 -1.75 6.87
C LYS A 30 1.26 -0.60 7.59
N THR A 31 2.16 0.13 6.91
CA THR A 31 2.97 1.19 7.53
C THR A 31 2.08 2.33 8.02
N ASN A 32 1.13 2.74 7.17
CA ASN A 32 0.08 3.68 7.54
C ASN A 32 -1.08 3.55 6.53
N PRO A 33 -2.16 2.82 6.87
CA PRO A 33 -3.26 2.60 5.94
C PRO A 33 -4.03 3.87 5.56
N ALA A 34 -3.92 4.94 6.36
CA ALA A 34 -4.68 6.18 6.12
C ALA A 34 -4.17 6.95 4.88
N ILE A 35 -2.93 6.73 4.45
CA ILE A 35 -2.38 7.39 3.26
C ILE A 35 -2.70 6.62 1.96
N THR A 36 -3.03 5.32 2.06
CA THR A 36 -3.25 4.45 0.90
C THR A 36 -4.24 5.03 -0.10
N PRO A 37 -5.43 5.53 0.29
CA PRO A 37 -6.37 6.13 -0.67
C PRO A 37 -5.82 7.39 -1.37
N SER A 38 -4.98 8.16 -0.67
CA SER A 38 -4.34 9.34 -1.24
C SER A 38 -3.26 8.98 -2.25
N LEU A 39 -2.42 7.98 -1.95
CA LEU A 39 -1.44 7.50 -2.92
C LEU A 39 -2.12 6.86 -4.12
N GLU A 40 -3.15 6.05 -3.89
CA GLU A 40 -3.90 5.36 -4.95
C GLU A 40 -4.52 6.35 -5.93
N LYS A 41 -5.16 7.40 -5.41
CA LYS A 41 -5.81 8.44 -6.23
C LYS A 41 -4.83 9.27 -7.06
N ASN A 42 -3.62 9.52 -6.56
CA ASN A 42 -2.74 10.55 -7.11
C ASN A 42 -1.46 10.00 -7.75
N THR A 43 -1.26 8.68 -7.75
CA THR A 43 -0.04 8.05 -8.25
C THR A 43 -0.35 6.73 -8.95
N ASP A 44 0.66 6.20 -9.63
CA ASP A 44 0.71 4.85 -10.21
C ASP A 44 1.29 3.80 -9.24
N ALA A 45 1.39 4.10 -7.94
CA ALA A 45 1.93 3.17 -6.95
C ALA A 45 1.18 1.83 -6.92
N MET A 46 1.93 0.74 -6.75
CA MET A 46 1.38 -0.54 -6.30
C MET A 46 1.25 -0.55 -4.78
N PHE A 47 0.50 -1.50 -4.24
CA PHE A 47 0.27 -1.64 -2.80
C PHE A 47 0.64 -3.04 -2.33
N SER A 48 1.69 -3.12 -1.52
CA SER A 48 2.05 -4.35 -0.84
C SER A 48 1.15 -4.57 0.37
N ILE A 49 0.55 -5.75 0.44
CA ILE A 49 -0.30 -6.18 1.55
C ILE A 49 0.08 -7.60 1.97
N HIS A 50 -0.21 -7.93 3.23
CA HIS A 50 0.17 -9.22 3.83
C HIS A 50 -1.04 -10.02 4.33
N PHE A 51 -2.17 -9.35 4.55
CA PHE A 51 -3.40 -9.98 5.03
C PHE A 51 -4.59 -9.60 4.14
N LYS A 52 -5.49 -10.55 3.87
CA LYS A 52 -6.72 -10.31 3.07
C LYS A 52 -7.51 -9.10 3.61
N ALA A 53 -7.55 -8.89 4.93
CA ALA A 53 -8.25 -7.76 5.55
C ALA A 53 -7.70 -6.37 5.15
N GLU A 54 -6.43 -6.27 4.76
CA GLU A 54 -5.81 -5.02 4.31
C GLU A 54 -6.33 -4.58 2.94
N LEU A 55 -6.90 -5.50 2.14
CA LEU A 55 -7.49 -5.19 0.84
C LEU A 55 -8.52 -4.07 0.93
N ARG A 56 -9.20 -3.90 2.07
CA ARG A 56 -10.19 -2.82 2.27
C ARG A 56 -9.62 -1.40 2.10
N HIS A 57 -8.29 -1.24 2.17
CA HIS A 57 -7.62 0.06 2.07
C HIS A 57 -7.25 0.46 0.63
N VAL A 58 -7.32 -0.47 -0.33
CA VAL A 58 -7.02 -0.27 -1.75
C VAL A 58 -8.30 -0.47 -2.54
N GLN A 59 -8.71 0.46 -3.40
CA GLN A 59 -9.94 0.30 -4.20
C GLN A 59 -9.68 -0.63 -5.40
N ASP A 60 -8.68 -0.33 -6.21
CA ASP A 60 -8.28 -1.07 -7.40
C ASP A 60 -7.38 -2.25 -7.02
N LYS A 61 -7.97 -3.45 -6.96
CA LYS A 61 -7.25 -4.67 -6.58
C LYS A 61 -6.20 -5.09 -7.59
N SER A 62 -6.24 -4.58 -8.84
CA SER A 62 -5.19 -4.87 -9.83
C SER A 62 -3.84 -4.24 -9.43
N ARG A 63 -3.84 -3.24 -8.55
CA ARG A 63 -2.66 -2.56 -8.03
C ARG A 63 -2.11 -3.19 -6.75
N VAL A 64 -2.56 -4.39 -6.39
CA VAL A 64 -2.15 -5.07 -5.17
C VAL A 64 -1.03 -6.08 -5.45
N LEU A 65 0.02 -6.02 -4.64
CA LEU A 65 1.03 -7.06 -4.51
C LEU A 65 0.79 -7.79 -3.20
N TYR A 66 0.18 -8.97 -3.26
CA TYR A 66 -0.08 -9.79 -2.08
C TYR A 66 1.16 -10.61 -1.72
N PHE A 67 1.73 -10.36 -0.54
CA PHE A 67 2.85 -11.13 0.00
C PHE A 67 2.34 -12.07 1.07
N ALA A 68 2.14 -13.33 0.70
CA ALA A 68 1.78 -14.40 1.62
C ALA A 68 2.78 -14.50 2.77
N GLN A 69 2.26 -14.57 4.00
CA GLN A 69 3.05 -14.75 5.21
C GLN A 69 2.41 -15.83 6.07
N ALA A 70 3.20 -16.84 6.42
CA ALA A 70 2.81 -17.92 7.32
C ALA A 70 1.47 -18.59 6.94
N TRP A 71 1.22 -18.79 5.65
CA TRP A 71 0.03 -19.48 5.18
C TRP A 71 0.03 -20.94 5.61
N THR A 72 -1.12 -21.38 6.08
CA THR A 72 -1.44 -22.80 6.26
C THR A 72 -1.82 -23.43 4.92
N GLU A 73 -1.88 -24.77 4.88
CA GLU A 73 -2.41 -25.48 3.70
C GLU A 73 -3.85 -25.07 3.42
N GLU A 74 -4.68 -24.90 4.47
CA GLU A 74 -6.06 -24.41 4.35
C GLU A 74 -6.13 -23.00 3.74
N ASP A 75 -5.22 -22.09 4.12
CA ASP A 75 -5.15 -20.75 3.53
C ASP A 75 -4.88 -20.81 2.02
N ILE A 76 -4.00 -21.73 1.59
CA ILE A 76 -3.63 -21.94 0.18
C ILE A 76 -4.79 -22.55 -0.60
N GLU A 77 -5.46 -23.56 -0.04
CA GLU A 77 -6.61 -24.21 -0.66
C GLU A 77 -7.83 -23.27 -0.81
N SER A 78 -7.90 -22.21 0.02
CA SER A 78 -8.98 -21.21 0.01
C SER A 78 -8.83 -20.08 -1.02
N LEU A 79 -7.79 -20.09 -1.86
CA LEU A 79 -7.52 -19.06 -2.88
C LEU A 79 -8.34 -19.25 -4.15
#